data_AF-A0A968DRB5-F1
#
_entry.id   AF-A0A968DRB5-F1
#
_cell.length_a   1.000
_cell.length_b   1.000
_cell.length_c   1.000
_cell.angle_alpha   90.00
_cell.angle_beta   90.00
_cell.angle_gamma   90.00
#
_symmetry.space_group_name_H-M   'P 1'
#
loop_
_entity.id
_entity.type
_entity.pdbx_description
1 polymer ?
#
loop_
_entity_poly.entity_id
_entity_poly.type
_entity_poly.pdbx_seq_one_letter_code
_entity_poly.pdbx_strand_id
1 'polypeptide(L)'
;GCEVNQLELMLTNTGLETSSKMHAFTIQETGGTQQTIKRGVDIIKEMLPEANSTKRQSVSAANLVLGLECGGSDAYSGITANPALGVAADLVVRNGGTVILSETTEIYGAEHLLIQRANSKEVANKLINLIQWWEKYTEMHGAVINNNPTPGNKAGGLTTILEKSLGAVAKAGSTR
;
A
#
# COMPACT_ATOMS: atom_id res chain seq x y z
N GLY A 1 4.24 -26.63 -13.31
CA GLY A 1 3.46 -27.45 -12.37
C GLY A 1 4.14 -27.51 -11.03
N CYS A 2 3.76 -28.45 -10.17
CA CYS A 2 4.34 -28.62 -8.83
C CYS A 2 5.84 -28.97 -8.85
N GLU A 3 6.37 -29.40 -10.00
CA GLU A 3 7.79 -29.58 -10.26
C GLU A 3 8.59 -28.27 -10.31
N VAL A 4 7.92 -27.12 -10.49
CA VAL A 4 8.54 -25.80 -10.67
C VAL A 4 8.27 -24.85 -9.50
N ASN A 5 7.21 -25.08 -8.72
CA ASN A 5 6.87 -24.28 -7.55
C ASN A 5 6.67 -25.20 -6.34
N GLN A 6 7.76 -25.45 -5.61
CA GLN A 6 7.77 -26.34 -4.46
C GLN A 6 7.48 -25.55 -3.19
N LEU A 7 6.47 -25.98 -2.43
CA LEU A 7 6.03 -25.31 -1.22
C LEU A 7 7.17 -25.14 -0.21
N GLU A 8 7.97 -26.18 0.00
CA GLU A 8 9.11 -26.15 0.94
C GLU A 8 10.16 -25.09 0.56
N LEU A 9 10.50 -25.00 -0.73
CA LEU A 9 11.41 -23.96 -1.24
C LEU A 9 10.79 -22.57 -1.10
N MET A 10 9.47 -22.43 -1.32
CA MET A 10 8.77 -21.16 -1.14
C MET A 10 8.82 -20.71 0.33
N LEU A 11 8.51 -21.61 1.27
CA LEU A 11 8.58 -21.33 2.71
C LEU A 11 10.00 -20.91 3.12
N THR A 12 11.00 -21.66 2.68
CA THR A 12 12.42 -21.36 2.94
C THR A 12 12.84 -20.00 2.39
N ASN A 13 12.51 -19.70 1.14
CA ASN A 13 12.91 -18.46 0.48
C ASN A 13 12.17 -17.22 1.00
N THR A 14 10.98 -17.40 1.56
CA THR A 14 10.18 -16.31 2.15
C THR A 14 10.39 -16.15 3.65
N GLY A 15 11.06 -17.11 4.30
CA GLY A 15 11.18 -17.17 5.76
C GLY A 15 9.83 -17.40 6.46
N LEU A 16 8.85 -17.95 5.75
CA LEU A 16 7.54 -18.25 6.31
C LEU A 16 7.56 -19.61 7.03
N GLU A 17 7.04 -19.63 8.25
CA GLU A 17 6.95 -20.84 9.07
C GLU A 17 5.50 -21.20 9.34
N THR A 18 5.22 -22.50 9.32
CA THR A 18 3.89 -23.00 9.71
C THR A 18 3.68 -22.84 11.20
N SER A 19 2.45 -22.49 11.59
CA SER A 19 2.05 -22.24 12.98
C SER A 19 0.54 -22.46 13.13
N SER A 20 -0.01 -22.23 14.33
CA SER A 20 -1.46 -22.22 14.50
C SER A 20 -2.17 -21.20 13.59
N LYS A 21 -1.46 -20.16 13.14
CA LYS A 21 -1.99 -19.05 12.33
C LYS A 21 -1.62 -19.13 10.84
N MET A 22 -0.72 -20.03 10.47
CA MET A 22 -0.20 -20.15 9.12
C MET A 22 -0.05 -21.62 8.79
N HIS A 23 -0.87 -22.11 7.88
CA HIS A 23 -0.87 -23.50 7.44
C HIS A 23 -0.50 -23.57 5.98
N ALA A 24 0.29 -24.57 5.62
CA ALA A 24 0.77 -24.77 4.26
C ALA A 24 0.66 -26.25 3.92
N PHE A 25 0.05 -26.56 2.78
CA PHE A 25 -0.14 -27.93 2.29
C PHE A 25 -0.38 -27.89 0.78
N THR A 26 -0.15 -29.01 0.10
CA THR A 26 -0.34 -29.14 -1.35
C THR A 26 -1.59 -29.94 -1.69
N ILE A 27 -2.14 -29.72 -2.90
CA ILE A 27 -3.30 -30.47 -3.41
C ILE A 27 -3.01 -31.98 -3.56
N GLN A 28 -1.74 -32.33 -3.74
CA GLN A 28 -1.26 -33.71 -3.83
C GLN A 28 -1.36 -34.43 -2.48
N GLU A 29 -1.02 -33.75 -1.38
CA GLU A 29 -1.09 -34.29 -0.02
C GLU A 29 -2.53 -34.52 0.44
N THR A 30 -3.46 -33.68 0.00
CA THR A 30 -4.86 -33.69 0.42
C THR A 30 -5.77 -34.56 -0.45
N GLY A 31 -5.28 -35.06 -1.58
CA GLY A 31 -6.04 -35.98 -2.44
C GLY A 31 -6.97 -35.29 -3.45
N GLY A 32 -6.57 -34.14 -3.97
CA GLY A 32 -7.29 -33.45 -5.05
C GLY A 32 -8.19 -32.29 -4.59
N THR A 33 -8.82 -31.63 -5.55
CA THR A 33 -9.42 -30.29 -5.36
C THR A 33 -10.46 -30.24 -4.25
N GLN A 34 -11.46 -31.14 -4.26
CA GLN A 34 -12.54 -31.10 -3.27
C GLN A 34 -12.03 -31.32 -1.84
N GLN A 35 -11.10 -32.28 -1.66
CA GLN A 35 -10.53 -32.59 -0.36
C GLN A 35 -9.62 -31.47 0.14
N THR A 36 -8.89 -30.81 -0.77
CA THR A 36 -8.08 -29.62 -0.46
C THR A 36 -8.94 -28.47 0.04
N ILE A 37 -10.05 -28.18 -0.67
CA ILE A 37 -11.00 -27.15 -0.26
C ILE A 37 -11.58 -27.49 1.12
N LYS A 38 -12.03 -28.73 1.31
CA LYS A 38 -12.57 -29.19 2.60
C LYS A 38 -11.54 -29.01 3.73
N ARG A 39 -10.30 -29.46 3.52
CA ARG A 39 -9.22 -29.30 4.51
C ARG A 39 -8.94 -27.83 4.82
N GLY A 40 -8.89 -26.95 3.82
CA GLY A 40 -8.72 -25.52 4.02
C GLY A 40 -9.84 -24.90 4.84
N VAL A 41 -11.09 -25.27 4.57
CA VAL A 41 -12.26 -24.84 5.35
C VAL A 41 -12.18 -25.34 6.79
N ASP A 42 -11.79 -26.60 7.00
CA ASP A 42 -11.67 -27.18 8.34
C ASP A 42 -10.55 -26.49 9.15
N ILE A 43 -9.40 -26.17 8.54
CA ILE A 43 -8.33 -25.36 9.17
C ILE A 43 -8.85 -23.98 9.57
N ILE A 44 -9.57 -23.29 8.68
CA ILE A 44 -10.14 -21.97 9.01
C ILE A 44 -11.07 -22.09 10.22
N LYS A 45 -11.94 -23.12 10.26
CA LYS A 45 -12.83 -23.36 11.41
C LYS A 45 -12.06 -23.62 12.70
N GLU A 46 -10.93 -24.32 12.64
CA GLU A 46 -10.02 -24.54 13.77
C GLU A 46 -9.39 -23.21 14.26
N MET A 47 -9.12 -22.26 13.36
CA MET A 47 -8.56 -20.94 13.69
C MET A 47 -9.59 -19.94 14.26
N LEU A 48 -10.88 -20.09 13.91
CA LEU A 48 -11.93 -19.14 14.30
C LEU A 48 -12.06 -18.93 15.82
N PRO A 49 -12.00 -19.96 16.70
CA PRO A 49 -12.09 -19.76 18.15
C PRO A 49 -10.99 -18.84 18.71
N GLU A 50 -9.74 -19.02 18.26
CA GLU A 50 -8.63 -18.15 18.70
C GLU A 50 -8.86 -16.71 18.22
N ALA A 51 -9.18 -16.52 16.94
CA ALA A 51 -9.48 -15.19 16.38
C ALA A 51 -10.62 -14.50 17.14
N ASN A 52 -11.71 -15.23 17.41
CA ASN A 52 -12.90 -14.73 18.11
C ASN A 52 -12.66 -14.46 19.61
N SER A 53 -11.59 -14.99 20.19
CA SER A 53 -11.20 -14.69 21.58
C SER A 53 -10.51 -13.34 21.75
N THR A 54 -10.10 -12.69 20.65
CA THR A 54 -9.42 -11.39 20.65
C THR A 54 -10.36 -10.29 21.14
N LYS A 55 -9.92 -9.52 22.14
CA LYS A 55 -10.66 -8.38 22.67
C LYS A 55 -9.92 -7.08 22.38
N ARG A 56 -10.68 -6.04 22.00
CA ARG A 56 -10.13 -4.68 21.90
C ARG A 56 -9.69 -4.21 23.28
N GLN A 57 -8.57 -3.50 23.32
CA GLN A 57 -8.08 -2.82 24.50
C GLN A 57 -7.58 -1.43 24.12
N SER A 58 -7.53 -0.53 25.09
CA SER A 58 -6.90 0.77 24.87
C SER A 58 -5.40 0.58 24.69
N VAL A 59 -4.87 1.15 23.60
CA VAL A 59 -3.43 1.15 23.29
C VAL A 59 -3.02 2.56 22.87
N SER A 60 -1.73 2.86 22.96
CA SER A 60 -1.19 4.12 22.45
C SER A 60 -1.43 4.25 20.94
N ALA A 61 -1.73 5.46 20.48
CA ALA A 61 -1.84 5.81 19.07
C ALA A 61 -0.51 5.58 18.30
N ALA A 62 0.62 5.40 19.00
CA ALA A 62 1.89 4.98 18.40
C ALA A 62 1.82 3.62 17.68
N ASN A 63 0.81 2.79 17.97
CA ASN A 63 0.60 1.51 17.30
C ASN A 63 -0.22 1.64 16.00
N LEU A 64 -0.63 2.86 15.62
CA LEU A 64 -1.36 3.08 14.36
C LEU A 64 -0.40 3.11 13.18
N VAL A 65 -0.82 2.45 12.09
CA VAL A 65 -0.23 2.57 10.76
C VAL A 65 -1.35 3.03 9.82
N LEU A 66 -1.23 4.24 9.30
CA LEU A 66 -2.24 4.87 8.44
C LEU A 66 -1.75 4.92 6.99
N GLY A 67 -2.42 4.20 6.09
CA GLY A 67 -2.24 4.35 4.64
C GLY A 67 -3.10 5.48 4.08
N LEU A 68 -2.53 6.26 3.16
CA LEU A 68 -3.17 7.40 2.51
C LEU A 68 -3.34 7.12 1.04
N GLU A 69 -4.58 7.18 0.57
CA GLU A 69 -4.96 6.88 -0.82
C GLU A 69 -6.02 7.88 -1.30
N CYS A 70 -6.10 8.08 -2.61
CA CYS A 70 -7.17 8.75 -3.29
C CYS A 70 -8.08 7.72 -4.00
N GLY A 71 -9.37 8.05 -4.08
CA GLY A 71 -10.32 7.34 -4.94
C GLY A 71 -10.51 8.11 -6.25
N GLY A 72 -11.71 8.67 -6.43
CA GLY A 72 -12.01 9.58 -7.53
C GLY A 72 -11.58 11.01 -7.22
N SER A 73 -10.29 11.33 -7.36
CA SER A 73 -9.81 12.70 -7.18
C SER A 73 -10.52 13.68 -8.12
N ASP A 74 -10.85 14.86 -7.61
CA ASP A 74 -11.49 15.97 -8.31
C ASP A 74 -10.74 17.28 -8.06
N ALA A 75 -11.22 18.38 -8.65
CA ALA A 75 -10.62 19.70 -8.50
C ALA A 75 -10.63 20.24 -7.06
N TYR A 76 -11.52 19.74 -6.20
CA TYR A 76 -11.64 20.16 -4.80
C TYR A 76 -10.75 19.35 -3.85
N SER A 77 -10.34 18.15 -4.26
CA SER A 77 -9.60 17.20 -3.43
C SER A 77 -8.34 17.82 -2.85
N GLY A 78 -7.56 18.52 -3.69
CA GLY A 78 -6.31 19.18 -3.31
C GLY A 78 -6.46 20.39 -2.39
N ILE A 79 -7.66 20.94 -2.23
CA ILE A 79 -7.93 22.12 -1.39
C ILE A 79 -8.87 21.83 -0.21
N THR A 80 -9.42 20.61 -0.11
CA THR A 80 -10.33 20.19 0.96
C THR A 80 -9.87 18.92 1.66
N ALA A 81 -10.23 17.75 1.12
CA ALA A 81 -10.02 16.45 1.76
C ALA A 81 -8.54 16.12 1.94
N ASN A 82 -7.69 16.42 0.95
CA ASN A 82 -6.27 16.07 1.03
C ASN A 82 -5.53 16.91 2.09
N PRO A 83 -5.71 18.25 2.18
CA PRO A 83 -5.20 19.02 3.31
C PRO A 83 -5.71 18.55 4.67
N ALA A 84 -7.02 18.23 4.80
CA ALA A 84 -7.58 17.72 6.05
C ALA A 84 -6.94 16.38 6.46
N LEU A 85 -6.73 15.49 5.49
CA LEU A 85 -6.03 14.22 5.69
C LEU A 85 -4.55 14.45 6.06
N GLY A 86 -3.90 15.47 5.51
CA GLY A 86 -2.56 15.91 5.90
C GLY A 86 -2.46 16.32 7.36
N VAL A 87 -3.45 17.04 7.88
CA VAL A 87 -3.53 17.37 9.32
C VAL A 87 -3.71 16.10 10.16
N ALA A 88 -4.55 15.17 9.72
CA ALA A 88 -4.72 13.88 10.40
C ALA A 88 -3.41 13.06 10.40
N ALA A 89 -2.68 13.05 9.29
CA ALA A 89 -1.37 12.42 9.19
C ALA A 89 -0.37 13.01 10.19
N ASP A 90 -0.27 14.34 10.27
CA ASP A 90 0.60 15.02 11.22
C ASP A 90 0.23 14.68 12.69
N LEU A 91 -1.07 14.55 13.00
CA LEU A 91 -1.52 14.13 14.33
C LEU A 91 -1.11 12.69 14.67
N VAL A 92 -1.19 11.76 13.70
CA VAL A 92 -0.74 10.37 13.90
C VAL A 92 0.76 10.33 14.16
N VAL A 93 1.56 11.00 13.31
CA VAL A 93 3.03 11.04 13.47
C VAL A 93 3.42 11.69 14.79
N ARG A 94 2.76 12.79 15.18
CA ARG A 94 3.00 13.46 16.47
C ARG A 94 2.77 12.54 17.68
N ASN A 95 1.88 11.57 17.57
CA ASN A 95 1.61 10.57 18.61
C ASN A 95 2.46 9.29 18.46
N GLY A 96 3.49 9.31 17.62
CA GLY A 96 4.42 8.19 17.41
C GLY A 96 3.91 7.11 16.45
N GLY A 97 2.79 7.34 15.77
CA GLY A 97 2.26 6.41 14.77
C GLY A 97 2.97 6.55 13.43
N THR A 98 2.70 5.62 12.51
CA THR A 98 3.27 5.59 11.15
C THR A 98 2.24 6.04 10.12
N VAL A 99 2.66 6.82 9.14
CA VAL A 99 1.83 7.22 7.98
C VAL A 99 2.53 6.82 6.69
N ILE A 100 1.78 6.29 5.73
CA ILE A 100 2.26 5.80 4.44
C ILE A 100 1.46 6.48 3.33
N LEU A 101 2.15 7.22 2.44
CA LEU A 101 1.58 7.68 1.18
C LEU A 101 2.04 6.71 0.07
N SER A 102 1.13 5.92 -0.49
CA SER A 102 1.50 4.80 -1.39
C SER A 102 1.41 5.13 -2.88
N GLU A 103 0.64 6.16 -3.26
CA GLU A 103 0.29 6.51 -4.64
C GLU A 103 1.44 7.19 -5.41
N THR A 104 2.53 6.45 -5.65
CA THR A 104 3.76 7.01 -6.21
C THR A 104 3.58 7.68 -7.57
N THR A 105 2.70 7.17 -8.43
CA THR A 105 2.41 7.80 -9.73
C THR A 105 1.58 9.08 -9.59
N GLU A 106 0.85 9.25 -8.49
CA GLU A 106 0.06 10.45 -8.23
C GLU A 106 0.88 11.61 -7.70
N ILE A 107 2.13 11.41 -7.28
CA ILE A 107 3.02 12.51 -6.88
C ILE A 107 3.94 12.99 -8.01
N TYR A 108 3.83 12.41 -9.21
CA TYR A 108 4.72 12.70 -10.34
C TYR A 108 4.63 14.17 -10.81
N GLY A 109 5.78 14.83 -10.87
CA GLY A 109 5.93 16.28 -11.07
C GLY A 109 5.83 17.12 -9.79
N ALA A 110 5.45 16.54 -8.66
CA ALA A 110 5.42 17.16 -7.34
C ALA A 110 6.32 16.46 -6.31
N GLU A 111 7.02 15.39 -6.69
CA GLU A 111 7.87 14.58 -5.80
C GLU A 111 9.01 15.39 -5.17
N HIS A 112 9.46 16.45 -5.81
CA HIS A 112 10.46 17.36 -5.27
C HIS A 112 10.04 17.96 -3.92
N LEU A 113 8.74 18.16 -3.68
CA LEU A 113 8.20 18.63 -2.40
C LEU A 113 8.37 17.61 -1.28
N LEU A 114 8.35 16.31 -1.61
CA LEU A 114 8.60 15.22 -0.66
C LEU A 114 10.10 14.95 -0.50
N ILE A 115 10.87 15.01 -1.59
CA ILE A 115 12.33 14.86 -1.58
C ILE A 115 12.98 15.90 -0.65
N GLN A 116 12.53 17.16 -0.71
CA GLN A 116 13.02 18.23 0.17
C GLN A 116 12.71 18.01 1.67
N ARG A 117 11.77 17.12 1.99
CA ARG A 117 11.38 16.76 3.35
C ARG A 117 12.03 15.46 3.84
N ALA A 118 12.78 14.77 2.99
CA ALA A 118 13.42 13.52 3.37
C ALA A 118 14.44 13.76 4.49
N ASN A 119 14.46 12.88 5.50
CA ASN A 119 15.36 12.98 6.64
C ASN A 119 16.84 12.68 6.28
N SER A 120 17.09 12.12 5.10
CA SER A 120 18.42 11.78 4.62
C SER A 120 18.46 11.72 3.08
N LYS A 121 19.67 11.83 2.53
CA LYS A 121 19.90 11.70 1.09
C LYS A 121 19.58 10.30 0.58
N GLU A 122 19.82 9.29 1.41
CA GLU A 122 19.51 7.89 1.11
C GLU A 122 18.00 7.70 0.96
N VAL A 123 17.19 8.30 1.83
CA VAL A 123 15.71 8.25 1.74
C VAL A 123 15.21 9.02 0.51
N ALA A 124 15.74 10.23 0.26
CA ALA A 124 15.43 10.98 -0.96
C ALA A 124 15.73 10.18 -2.23
N ASN A 125 16.91 9.55 -2.31
CA ASN A 125 17.32 8.75 -3.45
C ASN A 125 16.42 7.53 -3.67
N LYS A 126 15.90 6.91 -2.60
CA LYS A 126 14.92 5.82 -2.75
C LYS A 126 13.67 6.28 -3.49
N LEU A 127 13.15 7.47 -3.16
CA LEU A 127 11.98 8.03 -3.86
C LEU A 127 12.30 8.37 -5.32
N ILE A 128 13.45 9.01 -5.58
CA ILE A 128 13.90 9.31 -6.95
C ILE A 128 14.00 8.04 -7.79
N ASN A 129 14.66 7.02 -7.27
CA ASN A 129 14.83 5.75 -7.98
C ASN A 129 13.49 5.05 -8.23
N LEU A 130 12.53 5.17 -7.32
CA LEU A 130 11.20 4.59 -7.49
C LEU A 130 10.40 5.30 -8.60
N ILE A 131 10.51 6.62 -8.71
CA ILE A 131 9.91 7.39 -9.81
C ILE A 131 10.52 6.98 -11.15
N GLN A 132 11.85 6.89 -11.23
CA GLN A 132 12.56 6.43 -12.43
C GLN A 132 12.19 4.99 -12.82
N TRP A 133 11.99 4.13 -11.82
CA TRP A 133 11.51 2.77 -12.05
C TRP A 133 10.11 2.79 -12.69
N TRP A 134 9.21 3.64 -12.19
CA TRP A 134 7.86 3.78 -12.76
C TRP A 134 7.88 4.34 -14.18
N GLU A 135 8.71 5.34 -14.47
CA GLU A 135 8.89 5.87 -15.83
C GLU A 135 9.24 4.75 -16.80
N LYS A 136 10.30 3.99 -16.48
CA LYS A 136 10.74 2.85 -17.29
C LYS A 136 9.66 1.77 -17.40
N TYR A 137 8.98 1.45 -16.31
CA TYR A 137 7.91 0.45 -16.31
C TYR A 137 6.77 0.87 -17.24
N THR A 138 6.33 2.13 -17.20
CA THR A 138 5.27 2.63 -18.09
C THR A 138 5.72 2.64 -19.55
N GLU A 139 6.95 3.06 -19.83
CA GLU A 139 7.52 3.10 -21.18
C GLU A 139 7.57 1.71 -21.82
N MET A 140 7.98 0.68 -21.06
CA MET A 140 7.98 -0.71 -21.52
C MET A 140 6.61 -1.20 -21.99
N HIS A 141 5.54 -0.58 -21.52
CA HIS A 141 4.15 -0.92 -21.86
C HIS A 141 3.50 0.11 -22.81
N GLY A 142 4.29 1.00 -23.43
CA GLY A 142 3.79 2.02 -24.35
C GLY A 142 2.96 3.11 -23.68
N ALA A 143 3.13 3.29 -22.37
CA ALA A 143 2.48 4.33 -21.58
C ALA A 143 3.49 5.36 -21.09
N VAL A 144 2.98 6.49 -20.61
CA VAL A 144 3.76 7.53 -19.93
C VAL A 144 3.17 7.74 -18.54
N ILE A 145 4.04 7.87 -17.54
CA ILE A 145 3.63 8.00 -16.13
C ILE A 145 2.70 9.20 -15.88
N ASN A 146 2.82 10.27 -16.69
CA ASN A 146 1.96 11.45 -16.63
C ASN A 146 0.56 11.24 -17.26
N ASN A 147 0.23 10.05 -17.77
CA ASN A 147 -1.11 9.72 -18.27
C ASN A 147 -2.10 9.43 -17.13
N ASN A 148 -2.08 10.30 -16.13
CA ASN A 148 -2.93 10.35 -14.96
C ASN A 148 -3.10 11.85 -14.71
N PRO A 149 -4.27 12.48 -14.89
CA PRO A 149 -5.58 12.05 -14.40
C PRO A 149 -6.34 11.05 -15.29
N THR A 150 -7.09 10.14 -14.64
CA THR A 150 -8.05 9.24 -15.31
C THR A 150 -9.24 10.00 -15.93
N PRO A 151 -10.04 9.40 -16.83
CA PRO A 151 -11.24 10.07 -17.37
C PRO A 151 -12.21 10.59 -16.30
N GLY A 152 -12.38 9.86 -15.20
CA GLY A 152 -13.21 10.30 -14.07
C GLY A 152 -12.64 11.52 -13.36
N ASN A 153 -11.32 11.59 -13.19
CA ASN A 153 -10.65 12.75 -12.60
C ASN A 153 -10.79 13.99 -13.49
N LYS A 154 -10.68 13.81 -14.82
CA LYS A 154 -10.88 14.89 -15.79
C LYS A 154 -12.31 15.43 -15.77
N ALA A 155 -13.30 14.53 -15.69
CA ALA A 155 -14.70 14.91 -15.49
C ALA A 155 -14.92 15.64 -14.15
N GLY A 156 -14.15 15.28 -13.11
CA GLY A 156 -14.09 15.96 -11.82
C GLY A 156 -13.31 17.29 -11.81
N GLY A 157 -12.83 17.76 -12.97
CA GLY A 157 -12.21 19.07 -13.13
C GLY A 157 -10.68 19.11 -13.08
N LEU A 158 -9.99 17.96 -12.95
CA LEU A 158 -8.53 17.92 -12.98
C LEU A 158 -7.99 17.93 -14.41
N THR A 159 -7.12 18.89 -14.72
CA THR A 159 -6.66 19.14 -16.09
C THR A 159 -5.31 18.51 -16.41
N THR A 160 -4.42 18.43 -15.42
CA THR A 160 -3.04 17.94 -15.60
C THR A 160 -2.62 17.00 -14.48
N ILE A 161 -1.58 16.17 -14.72
CA ILE A 161 -0.95 15.40 -13.65
C ILE A 161 -0.45 16.33 -12.54
N LEU A 162 0.16 17.47 -12.91
CA LEU A 162 0.81 18.37 -11.95
C LEU A 162 -0.20 18.93 -10.95
N GLU A 163 -1.37 19.35 -11.41
CA GLU A 163 -2.47 19.81 -10.55
C GLU A 163 -2.91 18.71 -9.57
N LYS A 164 -3.12 17.50 -10.08
CA LYS A 164 -3.47 16.33 -9.27
C LYS A 164 -2.38 16.03 -8.24
N SER A 165 -1.12 16.09 -8.64
CA SER A 165 0.03 15.75 -7.80
C SER A 165 0.28 16.73 -6.68
N LEU A 166 0.10 18.03 -6.93
CA LEU A 166 0.14 19.05 -5.87
C LEU A 166 -0.93 18.77 -4.81
N GLY A 167 -2.14 18.41 -5.25
CA GLY A 167 -3.22 18.00 -4.35
C GLY A 167 -2.89 16.69 -3.61
N ALA A 168 -2.32 15.70 -4.28
CA ALA A 168 -2.00 14.40 -3.70
C ALA A 168 -0.91 14.50 -2.62
N VAL A 169 0.13 15.32 -2.84
CA VAL A 169 1.20 15.56 -1.87
C VAL A 169 0.69 16.21 -0.59
N ALA A 170 -0.39 17.00 -0.63
CA ALA A 170 -0.99 17.61 0.56
C ALA A 170 -1.44 16.58 1.62
N LYS A 171 -1.77 15.34 1.20
CA LYS A 171 -2.11 14.24 2.12
C LYS A 171 -0.96 13.87 3.06
N ALA A 172 0.29 14.11 2.64
CA ALA A 172 1.48 13.78 3.43
C ALA A 172 1.71 14.73 4.62
N GLY A 173 0.81 15.68 4.86
CA GLY A 173 0.95 16.65 5.95
C GLY A 173 2.21 17.50 5.80
N SER A 174 2.72 17.99 6.93
CA SER A 174 3.82 18.94 7.00
C SER A 174 4.98 18.49 7.91
N THR A 175 4.80 17.39 8.66
CA THR A 175 5.82 16.86 9.58
C THR A 175 7.13 16.55 8.84
N ARG A 176 8.26 16.83 9.52
CA ARG A 176 9.65 16.67 9.08
C ARG A 176 10.45 15.94 10.14
#